data_AF-A0A452YAD7-F1
#
_entry.id   AF-A0A452YAD7-F1
#
_cell.length_a   1.000
_cell.length_b   1.000
_cell.length_c   1.000
_cell.angle_alpha   90.00
_cell.angle_beta   90.00
_cell.angle_gamma   90.00
#
_symmetry.space_group_name_H-M   'P 1'
#
loop_
_entity.id
_entity.type
_entity.pdbx_description
1 polymer ?
#
loop_
_entity_poly.entity_id
_entity_poly.type
_entity_poly.pdbx_seq_one_letter_code
_entity_poly.pdbx_strand_id
1 'polypeptide(L)'
;MSKIGKSKLLCEGTLLHMCCCAHILNLVVKDGLDAMKSAIENIRESVAYWTASPKRIETFEDMAKYNKVKITRKLRLDCKTRWNSTFIMLDIALPYRLVFERLKEKDKQYEWLPSSEEWAFATDVVERLRLFYEVTELFSGTGYVTTNVYFPKICEIKMKMRQWETSSNEIVQNMTKSMAVKFDKYWSDIQGLMAIATLLDPRYTKQMLVACFAMLHGIEPSCYECTAKVDDIVASLHSLLDHYEVESEAYKPDEESILSTMKAPAIMSVFQNSVAQQMPATARLQGEIEQYLNDGLVPYTEKFNVLDWWKVAGTRYATLRKVARDIFGIPVTIVASESAFSTGGRKLKEHRSRLTSDMVEVLMCSQDWLRNKYKDAYTGEASFWTCLQDIQEGIQDLAV
;
A
#
# COMPACT_ATOMS: atom_id res chain seq x y z
N MET A 1 26.68 -12.77 -0.88
CA MET A 1 26.50 -11.48 -1.59
C MET A 1 27.64 -10.56 -1.20
N SER A 2 28.57 -10.28 -2.12
CA SER A 2 29.51 -9.17 -1.95
C SER A 2 28.67 -7.91 -1.70
N LYS A 3 29.01 -7.12 -0.67
CA LYS A 3 28.30 -5.88 -0.36
C LYS A 3 28.39 -4.98 -1.60
N ILE A 4 27.26 -4.73 -2.26
CA ILE A 4 27.17 -3.70 -3.30
C ILE A 4 27.58 -2.40 -2.61
N GLY A 5 28.70 -1.80 -3.02
CA GLY A 5 29.20 -0.56 -2.41
C GLY A 5 28.20 0.57 -2.63
N LYS A 6 28.07 1.49 -1.66
CA LYS A 6 27.11 2.61 -1.72
C LYS A 6 27.22 3.43 -3.01
N SER A 7 28.44 3.62 -3.52
CA SER A 7 28.70 4.34 -4.78
C SER A 7 28.14 3.66 -6.04
N LYS A 8 27.70 2.40 -5.95
CA LYS A 8 27.04 1.67 -7.05
C LYS A 8 25.51 1.74 -6.98
N LEU A 9 24.96 2.43 -5.98
CA LEU A 9 23.53 2.59 -5.76
C LEU A 9 23.11 4.02 -6.13
N LEU A 10 21.95 4.17 -6.75
CA LEU A 10 21.34 5.49 -7.02
C LEU A 10 21.29 6.34 -5.74
N CYS A 11 21.79 7.57 -5.85
CA CYS A 11 21.88 8.52 -4.71
C CYS A 11 22.55 7.90 -3.47
N GLU A 12 23.59 7.09 -3.65
CA GLU A 12 24.31 6.36 -2.61
C GLU A 12 23.46 5.41 -1.75
N GLY A 13 22.28 5.04 -2.26
CA GLY A 13 21.29 4.22 -1.58
C GLY A 13 20.40 4.95 -0.58
N THR A 14 20.46 6.29 -0.54
CA THR A 14 19.61 7.13 0.32
C THR A 14 18.12 6.91 0.06
N LEU A 15 17.75 6.50 -1.16
CA LEU A 15 16.36 6.24 -1.58
C LEU A 15 15.98 4.74 -1.59
N LEU A 16 16.88 3.83 -1.19
CA LEU A 16 16.67 2.38 -1.34
C LEU A 16 16.12 1.67 -0.10
N HIS A 17 16.25 2.27 1.08
CA HIS A 17 15.76 1.66 2.31
C HIS A 17 14.38 2.24 2.67
N MET A 18 13.33 1.49 2.36
CA MET A 18 11.97 1.81 2.80
C MET A 18 11.41 0.73 3.72
N CYS A 19 10.91 1.14 4.88
CA CYS A 19 10.15 0.26 5.75
C CYS A 19 8.76 0.01 5.14
N CYS A 20 8.26 -1.23 5.24
CA CYS A 20 6.91 -1.55 4.80
C CYS A 20 5.88 -0.80 5.66
N CYS A 21 5.02 0.02 5.05
CA CYS A 21 4.02 0.78 5.80
C CYS A 21 3.04 -0.13 6.55
N ALA A 22 2.56 -1.20 5.91
CA ALA A 22 1.67 -2.16 6.57
C ALA A 22 2.32 -2.84 7.79
N HIS A 23 3.64 -3.04 7.77
CA HIS A 23 4.37 -3.54 8.93
C HIS A 23 4.39 -2.51 10.07
N ILE A 24 4.64 -1.24 9.77
CA ILE A 24 4.59 -0.16 10.77
C ILE A 24 3.19 -0.03 11.35
N LEU A 25 2.14 0.01 10.51
CA LEU A 25 0.76 0.06 10.97
C LEU A 25 0.42 -1.16 11.86
N ASN A 26 0.93 -2.35 11.51
CA ASN A 26 0.79 -3.53 12.36
C ASN A 26 1.47 -3.37 13.72
N LEU A 27 2.66 -2.78 13.79
CA LEU A 27 3.34 -2.50 15.07
C LEU A 27 2.55 -1.49 15.90
N VAL A 28 2.13 -0.39 15.28
CA VAL A 28 1.35 0.68 15.93
C VAL A 28 0.06 0.12 16.51
N VAL A 29 -0.72 -0.63 15.71
CA VAL A 29 -2.01 -1.15 16.16
C VAL A 29 -1.84 -2.22 17.23
N LYS A 30 -0.84 -3.10 17.13
CA LYS A 30 -0.61 -4.14 18.15
C LYS A 30 -0.34 -3.55 19.53
N ASP A 31 0.50 -2.52 19.61
CA ASP A 31 0.76 -1.81 20.87
C ASP A 31 -0.51 -1.17 21.45
N GLY A 32 -1.47 -0.78 20.60
CA GLY A 32 -2.79 -0.33 21.06
C GLY A 32 -3.68 -1.48 21.54
N LEU A 33 -3.70 -2.59 20.81
CA LEU A 33 -4.52 -3.76 21.14
C LEU A 33 -4.14 -4.42 22.48
N ASP A 34 -2.92 -4.21 22.98
CA ASP A 34 -2.49 -4.69 24.30
C ASP A 34 -3.40 -4.17 25.44
N ALA A 35 -3.97 -2.96 25.30
CA ALA A 35 -4.89 -2.39 26.29
C ALA A 35 -6.22 -3.16 26.40
N MET A 36 -6.60 -3.92 25.36
CA MET A 36 -7.82 -4.73 25.33
C MET A 36 -7.55 -6.23 25.23
N LYS A 37 -6.34 -6.67 25.61
CA LYS A 37 -5.89 -8.05 25.44
C LYS A 37 -6.86 -9.08 26.04
N SER A 38 -7.41 -8.83 27.24
CA SER A 38 -8.38 -9.74 27.87
C SER A 38 -9.65 -9.90 27.04
N ALA A 39 -10.22 -8.78 26.57
CA ALA A 39 -11.43 -8.77 25.76
C ALA A 39 -11.20 -9.50 24.43
N ILE A 40 -10.05 -9.28 23.78
CA ILE A 40 -9.66 -10.00 22.57
C ILE A 40 -9.59 -11.50 22.85
N GLU A 41 -8.96 -11.91 23.95
CA GLU A 41 -8.76 -13.31 24.30
C GLU A 41 -10.12 -14.00 24.59
N ASN A 42 -11.01 -13.35 25.33
CA ASN A 42 -12.38 -13.84 25.57
C ASN A 42 -13.19 -13.96 24.27
N ILE A 43 -13.18 -12.94 23.41
CA ILE A 43 -13.87 -12.99 22.12
C ILE A 43 -13.28 -14.09 21.23
N ARG A 44 -11.95 -14.20 21.19
CA ARG A 44 -11.23 -15.22 20.42
C ARG A 44 -11.62 -16.63 20.86
N GLU A 45 -11.58 -16.91 22.15
CA GLU A 45 -11.94 -18.23 22.69
C GLU A 45 -13.43 -18.52 22.48
N SER A 46 -14.30 -17.50 22.56
CA SER A 46 -15.71 -17.63 22.19
C SER A 46 -15.88 -18.02 20.72
N VAL A 47 -15.17 -17.35 19.81
CA VAL A 47 -15.18 -17.68 18.38
C VAL A 47 -14.63 -19.08 18.15
N ALA A 48 -13.50 -19.44 18.76
CA ALA A 48 -12.91 -20.78 18.65
C ALA A 48 -13.87 -21.87 19.14
N TYR A 49 -14.52 -21.65 20.29
CA TYR A 49 -15.46 -22.60 20.87
C TYR A 49 -16.63 -22.90 19.93
N TRP A 50 -17.28 -21.85 19.41
CA TRP A 50 -18.48 -21.99 18.55
C TRP A 50 -18.16 -22.38 17.11
N THR A 51 -16.91 -22.26 16.68
CA THR A 51 -16.45 -22.71 15.35
C THR A 51 -15.72 -24.06 15.38
N ALA A 52 -15.53 -24.68 16.55
CA ALA A 52 -14.76 -25.92 16.72
C ALA A 52 -15.38 -27.16 16.05
N SER A 53 -16.69 -27.18 15.80
CA SER A 53 -17.35 -28.32 15.15
C SER A 53 -18.59 -27.90 14.35
N PRO A 54 -18.99 -28.67 13.32
CA PRO A 54 -20.19 -28.40 12.54
C PRO A 54 -21.45 -28.25 13.40
N LYS A 55 -21.60 -29.09 14.43
CA LYS A 55 -22.74 -29.05 15.36
C LYS A 55 -22.80 -27.74 16.15
N ARG A 56 -21.66 -27.22 16.59
CA ARG A 56 -21.60 -25.93 17.31
C ARG A 56 -21.88 -24.76 16.38
N ILE A 57 -21.39 -24.81 15.14
CA ILE A 57 -21.70 -23.82 14.11
C ILE A 57 -23.22 -23.79 13.87
N GLU A 58 -23.85 -24.94 13.64
CA GLU A 58 -25.31 -25.04 13.46
C GLU A 58 -26.06 -24.48 14.66
N THR A 59 -25.63 -24.84 15.88
CA THR A 59 -26.23 -24.32 17.12
C THR A 59 -26.13 -22.80 17.22
N PHE A 60 -24.99 -22.22 16.82
CA PHE A 60 -24.78 -20.77 16.80
C PHE A 60 -25.68 -20.10 15.74
N GLU A 61 -25.73 -20.65 14.53
CA GLU A 61 -26.55 -20.11 13.43
C GLU A 61 -28.05 -20.16 13.78
N ASP A 62 -28.52 -21.23 14.42
CA ASP A 62 -29.90 -21.35 14.87
C ASP A 62 -30.23 -20.39 16.01
N MET A 63 -29.28 -20.16 16.93
CA MET A 63 -29.46 -19.16 17.97
C MET A 63 -29.52 -17.74 17.41
N ALA A 64 -28.71 -17.44 16.39
CA ALA A 64 -28.78 -16.16 15.69
C ALA A 64 -30.13 -15.96 14.98
N LYS A 65 -30.63 -16.98 14.28
CA LYS A 65 -31.97 -16.96 13.66
C LYS A 65 -33.08 -16.76 14.70
N TYR A 66 -33.04 -17.48 15.81
CA TYR A 66 -34.03 -17.37 16.89
C TYR A 66 -34.09 -15.95 17.47
N ASN A 67 -32.94 -15.31 17.65
CA ASN A 67 -32.84 -13.94 18.15
C ASN A 67 -33.00 -12.88 17.04
N LYS A 68 -33.39 -13.27 15.82
CA LYS A 68 -33.55 -12.39 14.65
C LYS A 68 -32.29 -11.59 14.31
N VAL A 69 -31.12 -12.11 14.65
CA VAL A 69 -29.83 -11.53 14.29
C VAL A 69 -29.46 -12.03 12.89
N LYS A 70 -29.38 -11.12 11.93
CA LYS A 70 -29.05 -11.45 10.54
C LYS A 70 -27.59 -11.90 10.46
N ILE A 71 -27.37 -13.13 10.01
CA ILE A 71 -26.03 -13.65 9.72
C ILE A 71 -25.60 -13.12 8.35
N THR A 72 -24.70 -12.13 8.35
CA THR A 72 -24.11 -11.57 7.11
C THR A 72 -22.72 -12.16 6.85
N ARG A 73 -21.98 -12.48 7.92
CA ARG A 73 -20.60 -12.98 7.87
C ARG A 73 -20.44 -14.11 8.89
N LYS A 74 -19.85 -15.22 8.48
CA LYS A 74 -19.56 -16.34 9.40
C LYS A 74 -18.45 -15.96 10.37
N LEU A 75 -18.54 -16.47 11.60
CA LEU A 75 -17.46 -16.34 12.59
C LEU A 75 -16.15 -16.88 12.01
N ARG A 76 -15.06 -16.17 12.28
CA ARG A 76 -13.73 -16.52 11.78
C ARG A 76 -12.69 -16.25 12.87
N LEU A 77 -11.89 -17.26 13.18
CA LEU A 77 -10.77 -17.13 14.11
C LEU A 77 -9.64 -16.29 13.48
N ASP A 78 -9.04 -15.41 14.29
CA ASP A 78 -7.93 -14.58 13.87
C ASP A 78 -6.57 -15.32 13.87
N CYS A 79 -5.60 -14.73 13.18
CA CYS A 79 -4.20 -15.07 13.28
C CYS A 79 -3.53 -14.12 14.28
N LYS A 80 -3.06 -14.64 15.43
CA LYS A 80 -2.48 -13.82 16.53
C LYS A 80 -1.41 -12.83 16.07
N THR A 81 -0.68 -13.18 15.01
CA THR A 81 0.44 -12.40 14.50
C THR A 81 0.02 -11.30 13.51
N ARG A 82 -1.23 -11.26 13.05
CA ARG A 82 -1.74 -10.30 12.04
C ARG A 82 -2.93 -9.51 12.56
N TRP A 83 -2.70 -8.24 12.89
CA TRP A 83 -3.72 -7.39 13.49
C TRP A 83 -4.98 -7.23 12.62
N ASN A 84 -4.86 -7.18 11.29
CA ASN A 84 -6.00 -7.13 10.36
C ASN A 84 -6.98 -8.29 10.60
N SER A 85 -6.46 -9.49 10.89
CA SER A 85 -7.31 -10.66 11.13
C SER A 85 -8.01 -10.57 12.49
N THR A 86 -7.35 -9.98 13.50
CA THR A 86 -7.96 -9.70 14.80
C THR A 86 -9.06 -8.66 14.67
N PHE A 87 -8.81 -7.57 13.93
CA PHE A 87 -9.84 -6.57 13.60
C PHE A 87 -11.06 -7.22 12.93
N ILE A 88 -10.85 -8.04 11.89
CA ILE A 88 -11.94 -8.75 11.19
C ILE A 88 -12.72 -9.66 12.14
N MET A 89 -12.04 -10.39 13.03
CA MET A 89 -12.70 -11.25 14.01
C MET A 89 -13.59 -10.43 14.95
N LEU A 90 -13.07 -9.32 15.49
CA LEU A 90 -13.84 -8.44 16.38
C LEU A 90 -15.04 -7.82 15.64
N ASP A 91 -14.82 -7.23 14.46
CA ASP A 91 -15.86 -6.59 13.63
C ASP A 91 -16.98 -7.59 13.24
N ILE A 92 -16.64 -8.87 13.03
CA ILE A 92 -17.63 -9.94 12.80
C ILE A 92 -18.34 -10.35 14.09
N ALA A 93 -17.63 -10.45 15.22
CA ALA A 93 -18.18 -10.95 16.47
C ALA A 93 -19.13 -9.95 17.16
N LEU A 94 -18.85 -8.64 17.04
CA LEU A 94 -19.60 -7.58 17.72
C LEU A 94 -21.11 -7.61 17.44
N PRO A 95 -21.60 -7.72 16.18
CA PRO A 95 -23.03 -7.84 15.89
C PRO A 95 -23.70 -9.09 16.51
N TYR A 96 -22.91 -10.11 16.86
CA TYR A 96 -23.41 -11.36 17.42
C TYR A 96 -23.34 -11.41 18.95
N ARG A 97 -23.03 -10.30 19.64
CA ARG A 97 -22.99 -10.21 21.11
C ARG A 97 -24.17 -10.91 21.79
N LEU A 98 -25.41 -10.57 21.40
CA LEU A 98 -26.62 -11.16 21.98
C LEU A 98 -26.68 -12.69 21.79
N VAL A 99 -26.17 -13.20 20.67
CA VAL A 99 -26.11 -14.63 20.40
C VAL A 99 -25.16 -15.32 21.37
N PHE A 100 -23.98 -14.75 21.61
CA PHE A 100 -23.04 -15.27 22.61
C PHE A 100 -23.65 -15.28 24.02
N GLU A 101 -24.32 -14.20 24.42
CA GLU A 101 -24.98 -14.11 25.73
C GLU A 101 -26.04 -15.23 25.91
N ARG A 102 -26.89 -15.46 24.91
CA ARG A 102 -27.90 -16.54 24.94
C ARG A 102 -27.30 -17.94 24.92
N LEU A 103 -26.20 -18.12 24.21
CA LEU A 103 -25.51 -19.41 24.16
C LEU A 103 -24.87 -19.77 25.50
N LYS A 104 -24.43 -18.79 26.29
CA LYS A 104 -23.93 -19.00 27.65
C LYS A 104 -25.01 -19.54 28.59
N GLU A 105 -26.27 -19.14 28.41
CA GLU A 105 -27.40 -19.69 29.17
C GLU A 105 -27.67 -21.16 28.80
N LYS A 106 -27.41 -21.55 27.55
CA LYS A 106 -27.71 -22.88 26.99
C LYS A 106 -26.61 -23.91 27.21
N ASP A 107 -25.34 -23.50 27.13
CA ASP A 107 -24.18 -24.39 27.23
C ASP A 107 -23.28 -23.98 28.40
N LYS A 108 -23.32 -24.78 29.47
CA LYS A 108 -22.52 -24.54 30.67
C LYS A 108 -21.01 -24.68 30.43
N GLN A 109 -20.58 -25.41 29.38
CA GLN A 109 -19.17 -25.60 29.04
C GLN A 109 -18.54 -24.38 28.34
N TYR A 110 -19.36 -23.43 27.88
CA TYR A 110 -18.87 -22.20 27.27
C TYR A 110 -18.48 -21.19 28.35
N GLU A 111 -17.19 -21.02 28.65
CA GLU A 111 -16.71 -20.22 29.79
C GLU A 111 -16.29 -18.78 29.45
N TRP A 112 -15.90 -18.52 28.20
CA TRP A 112 -15.19 -17.31 27.78
C TRP A 112 -16.07 -16.13 27.35
N LEU A 113 -17.32 -16.05 27.83
CA LEU A 113 -18.22 -14.95 27.46
C LEU A 113 -17.64 -13.60 27.91
N PRO A 114 -17.38 -12.65 26.99
CA PRO A 114 -16.90 -11.33 27.37
C PRO A 114 -17.92 -10.57 28.22
N SER A 115 -17.44 -9.73 29.14
CA SER A 115 -18.30 -8.91 29.97
C SER A 115 -18.99 -7.80 29.16
N SER A 116 -20.05 -7.19 29.73
CA SER A 116 -20.72 -6.03 29.10
C SER A 116 -19.76 -4.86 28.87
N GLU A 117 -18.81 -4.65 29.77
CA GLU A 117 -17.78 -3.61 29.67
C GLU A 117 -16.76 -3.95 28.58
N GLU A 118 -16.32 -5.22 28.50
CA GLU A 118 -15.43 -5.68 27.44
C GLU A 118 -16.06 -5.54 26.05
N TRP A 119 -17.35 -5.87 25.91
CA TRP A 119 -18.08 -5.66 24.66
C TRP A 119 -18.19 -4.18 24.29
N ALA A 120 -18.50 -3.32 25.26
CA ALA A 120 -18.60 -1.88 25.03
C ALA A 120 -17.25 -1.30 24.60
N PHE A 121 -16.17 -1.69 25.28
CA PHE A 121 -14.82 -1.25 24.97
C PHE A 121 -14.34 -1.77 23.61
N ALA A 122 -14.58 -3.06 23.30
CA ALA A 122 -14.25 -3.62 21.99
C ALA A 122 -14.99 -2.92 20.85
N THR A 123 -16.26 -2.52 21.07
CA THR A 123 -17.02 -1.74 20.07
C THR A 123 -16.37 -0.38 19.80
N ASP A 124 -16.00 0.33 20.86
CA ASP A 124 -15.36 1.65 20.77
C ASP A 124 -13.99 1.57 20.06
N VAL A 125 -13.18 0.56 20.39
CA VAL A 125 -11.85 0.36 19.79
C VAL A 125 -11.96 -0.08 18.33
N VAL A 126 -12.84 -1.02 17.99
CA VAL A 126 -13.01 -1.49 16.59
C VAL A 126 -13.35 -0.34 15.65
N GLU A 127 -14.20 0.59 16.08
CA GLU A 127 -14.55 1.74 15.23
C GLU A 127 -13.35 2.66 14.96
N ARG A 128 -12.43 2.81 15.93
CA ARG A 128 -11.18 3.56 15.73
C ARG A 128 -10.20 2.80 14.83
N LEU A 129 -10.10 1.48 15.01
CA LEU A 129 -9.21 0.63 14.22
C LEU A 129 -9.64 0.50 12.76
N ARG A 130 -10.91 0.75 12.45
CA ARG A 130 -11.45 0.74 11.09
C ARG A 130 -10.62 1.62 10.15
N LEU A 131 -10.22 2.81 10.60
CA LEU A 131 -9.35 3.72 9.83
C LEU A 131 -8.03 3.05 9.44
N PHE A 132 -7.34 2.42 10.39
CA PHE A 132 -6.07 1.74 10.09
C PHE A 132 -6.29 0.58 9.12
N TYR A 133 -7.44 -0.07 9.20
CA TYR A 133 -7.73 -1.26 8.40
C TYR A 133 -7.96 -0.83 6.95
N GLU A 134 -8.79 0.19 6.75
CA GLU A 134 -9.05 0.80 5.44
C GLU A 134 -7.76 1.34 4.81
N VAL A 135 -6.91 2.03 5.57
CA VAL A 135 -5.61 2.52 5.09
C VAL A 135 -4.66 1.36 4.74
N THR A 136 -4.65 0.29 5.53
CA THR A 136 -3.80 -0.89 5.25
C THR A 136 -4.27 -1.62 4.00
N GLU A 137 -5.58 -1.79 3.81
CA GLU A 137 -6.15 -2.37 2.58
C GLU A 137 -5.84 -1.48 1.36
N LEU A 138 -5.95 -0.16 1.50
CA LEU A 138 -5.58 0.79 0.45
C LEU A 138 -4.09 0.65 0.06
N PHE A 139 -3.19 0.63 1.04
CA PHE A 139 -1.76 0.49 0.75
C PHE A 139 -1.36 -0.93 0.27
N SER A 140 -2.23 -1.91 0.44
CA SER A 140 -2.04 -3.28 -0.06
C SER A 140 -2.55 -3.47 -1.49
N GLY A 141 -3.17 -2.44 -2.08
CA GLY A 141 -3.66 -2.47 -3.45
C GLY A 141 -2.54 -2.56 -4.49
N THR A 142 -2.81 -3.29 -5.57
CA THR A 142 -1.88 -3.44 -6.73
C THR A 142 -2.47 -2.92 -8.04
N GLY A 143 -3.72 -2.44 -8.02
CA GLY A 143 -4.43 -1.93 -9.20
C GLY A 143 -4.24 -0.43 -9.46
N TYR A 144 -3.49 0.27 -8.61
CA TYR A 144 -3.29 1.70 -8.65
C TYR A 144 -2.00 2.08 -7.94
N VAL A 145 -1.56 3.32 -8.11
CA VAL A 145 -0.37 3.88 -7.45
C VAL A 145 -0.67 4.10 -5.97
N THR A 146 0.18 3.56 -5.10
CA THR A 146 0.03 3.70 -3.64
C THR A 146 0.88 4.80 -3.02
N THR A 147 1.97 5.22 -3.68
CA THR A 147 2.97 6.12 -3.07
C THR A 147 2.49 7.56 -2.96
N ASN A 148 1.69 8.03 -3.92
CA ASN A 148 1.08 9.36 -3.88
C ASN A 148 -0.04 9.49 -2.83
N VAL A 149 -0.67 8.38 -2.43
CA VAL A 149 -1.72 8.38 -1.39
C VAL A 149 -1.16 8.20 0.03
N TYR A 150 0.15 7.92 0.17
CA TYR A 150 0.81 7.68 1.45
C TYR A 150 0.64 8.85 2.43
N PHE A 151 1.14 10.03 2.06
CA PHE A 151 1.17 11.19 2.96
C PHE A 151 -0.22 11.62 3.44
N PRO A 152 -1.22 11.78 2.55
CA PRO A 152 -2.58 12.12 2.97
C PRO A 152 -3.14 11.14 4.02
N LYS A 153 -2.97 9.84 3.81
CA LYS A 153 -3.51 8.81 4.71
C LYS A 153 -2.75 8.67 6.03
N ILE A 154 -1.44 8.85 6.02
CA ILE A 154 -0.64 8.86 7.25
C ILE A 154 -0.94 10.12 8.09
N CYS A 155 -1.18 11.27 7.44
CA CYS A 155 -1.64 12.47 8.14
C CYS A 155 -3.02 12.27 8.76
N GLU A 156 -3.95 11.64 8.02
CA GLU A 156 -5.30 11.32 8.52
C GLU A 156 -5.23 10.45 9.78
N ILE A 157 -4.38 9.41 9.80
CA ILE A 157 -4.13 8.57 10.98
C ILE A 157 -3.61 9.42 12.14
N LYS A 158 -2.55 10.22 11.93
CA LYS A 158 -1.95 11.02 13.01
C LYS A 158 -2.94 12.04 13.59
N MET A 159 -3.76 12.66 12.74
CA MET A 159 -4.82 13.58 13.17
C MET A 159 -5.84 12.87 14.07
N LYS A 160 -6.29 11.68 13.66
CA LYS A 160 -7.25 10.89 14.44
C LYS A 160 -6.66 10.42 15.77
N MET A 161 -5.39 10.01 15.77
CA MET A 161 -4.67 9.68 17.01
C MET A 161 -4.64 10.87 17.96
N ARG A 162 -4.29 12.08 17.51
CA ARG A 162 -4.34 13.27 18.39
C ARG A 162 -5.73 13.55 18.97
N GLN A 163 -6.78 13.35 18.16
CA GLN A 163 -8.15 13.48 18.66
C GLN A 163 -8.43 12.45 19.78
N TRP A 164 -7.99 11.21 19.62
CA TRP A 164 -8.18 10.17 20.63
C TRP A 164 -7.31 10.34 21.88
N GLU A 165 -6.16 11.02 21.79
CA GLU A 165 -5.38 11.43 22.96
C GLU A 165 -6.16 12.41 23.85
N THR A 166 -7.08 13.19 23.27
CA THR A 166 -7.99 14.09 24.01
C THR A 166 -9.34 13.45 24.38
N SER A 167 -9.48 12.13 24.19
CA SER A 167 -10.68 11.37 24.55
C SER A 167 -10.97 11.46 26.05
N SER A 168 -12.25 11.48 26.42
CA SER A 168 -12.69 11.40 27.83
C SER A 168 -12.45 10.01 28.45
N ASN A 169 -12.28 8.98 27.63
CA ASN A 169 -11.97 7.63 28.08
C ASN A 169 -10.46 7.48 28.31
N GLU A 170 -10.04 7.36 29.57
CA GLU A 170 -8.63 7.21 29.98
C GLU A 170 -7.95 6.00 29.35
N ILE A 171 -8.66 4.89 29.16
CA ILE A 171 -8.11 3.68 28.54
C ILE A 171 -7.77 3.97 27.08
N VAL A 172 -8.66 4.65 26.35
CA VAL A 172 -8.43 5.07 24.96
C VAL A 172 -7.29 6.07 24.87
N GLN A 173 -7.20 7.02 25.80
CA GLN A 173 -6.10 7.97 25.85
C GLN A 173 -4.76 7.25 26.03
N ASN A 174 -4.66 6.35 27.01
CA ASN A 174 -3.43 5.60 27.28
C ASN A 174 -3.04 4.66 26.13
N MET A 175 -4.02 3.97 25.55
CA MET A 175 -3.85 3.18 24.34
C MET A 175 -3.26 4.03 23.21
N THR A 176 -3.85 5.20 22.97
CA THR A 176 -3.43 6.07 21.87
C THR A 176 -2.02 6.64 22.10
N LYS A 177 -1.66 7.00 23.33
CA LYS A 177 -0.29 7.43 23.67
C LYS A 177 0.73 6.34 23.34
N SER A 178 0.45 5.08 23.66
CA SER A 178 1.31 3.93 23.31
C SER A 178 1.48 3.80 21.79
N MET A 179 0.37 3.85 21.05
CA MET A 179 0.37 3.83 19.59
C MET A 179 1.17 5.00 18.99
N ALA A 180 1.03 6.21 19.56
CA ALA A 180 1.70 7.42 19.09
C ALA A 180 3.22 7.33 19.21
N VAL A 181 3.73 6.77 20.31
CA VAL A 181 5.17 6.53 20.50
C VAL A 181 5.72 5.62 19.40
N LYS A 182 5.00 4.53 19.07
CA LYS A 182 5.41 3.64 17.96
C LYS A 182 5.31 4.32 16.61
N PHE A 183 4.24 5.06 16.38
CA PHE A 183 4.06 5.79 15.13
C PHE A 183 5.22 6.77 14.93
N ASP A 184 5.53 7.56 15.96
CA ASP A 184 6.56 8.60 15.95
C ASP A 184 7.98 8.05 15.81
N LYS A 185 8.19 6.80 16.19
CA LYS A 185 9.46 6.10 16.01
C LYS A 185 9.76 5.71 14.56
N TYR A 186 8.74 5.33 13.77
CA TYR A 186 8.96 4.68 12.47
C TYR A 186 8.51 5.51 11.27
N TRP A 187 7.63 6.50 11.47
CA TRP A 187 7.13 7.34 10.37
C TRP A 187 8.22 8.19 9.70
N SER A 188 9.29 8.55 10.41
CA SER A 188 10.44 9.29 9.86
C SER A 188 11.22 8.51 8.81
N ASP A 189 11.16 7.18 8.87
CA ASP A 189 12.00 6.29 8.07
C ASP A 189 11.52 6.14 6.62
N ILE A 190 10.33 6.67 6.27
CA ILE A 190 9.70 6.48 4.94
C ILE A 190 9.45 7.81 4.21
N GLN A 191 9.94 8.93 4.74
CA GLN A 191 9.50 10.25 4.26
C GLN A 191 10.07 10.63 2.90
N GLY A 192 11.34 10.33 2.63
CA GLY A 192 12.06 10.88 1.48
C GLY A 192 11.40 10.55 0.15
N LEU A 193 11.37 9.26 -0.18
CA LEU A 193 10.82 8.80 -1.47
C LEU A 193 9.31 9.02 -1.59
N MET A 194 8.56 8.88 -0.49
CA MET A 194 7.12 9.15 -0.49
C MET A 194 6.83 10.65 -0.68
N ALA A 195 7.72 11.53 -0.23
CA ALA A 195 7.55 12.97 -0.38
C ALA A 195 7.82 13.34 -1.84
N ILE A 196 8.84 12.74 -2.47
CA ILE A 196 9.07 12.88 -3.91
C ILE A 196 7.84 12.38 -4.69
N ALA A 197 7.29 11.20 -4.36
CA ALA A 197 6.08 10.69 -5.01
C ALA A 197 4.87 11.64 -4.86
N THR A 198 4.77 12.33 -3.71
CA THR A 198 3.70 13.31 -3.46
C THR A 198 3.93 14.60 -4.25
N LEU A 199 5.17 15.08 -4.39
CA LEU A 199 5.51 16.21 -5.27
C LEU A 199 5.17 15.90 -6.73
N LEU A 200 5.42 14.66 -7.18
CA LEU A 200 5.15 14.21 -8.55
C LEU A 200 3.66 13.96 -8.83
N ASP A 201 2.76 14.10 -7.84
CA ASP A 201 1.33 14.10 -8.11
C ASP A 201 0.88 15.52 -8.47
N PRO A 202 0.36 15.76 -9.68
CA PRO A 202 0.04 17.11 -10.17
C PRO A 202 -1.18 17.73 -9.46
N ARG A 203 -1.83 17.00 -8.56
CA ARG A 203 -2.92 17.51 -7.71
C ARG A 203 -2.37 18.16 -6.43
N TYR A 204 -1.10 17.98 -6.10
CA TYR A 204 -0.48 18.46 -4.87
C TYR A 204 0.59 19.52 -5.17
N THR A 205 0.72 20.49 -4.27
CA THR A 205 1.79 21.50 -4.30
C THR A 205 2.87 21.20 -3.27
N LYS A 206 3.99 21.94 -3.33
CA LYS A 206 4.94 22.04 -2.21
C LYS A 206 4.22 22.35 -0.89
N GLN A 207 3.20 23.22 -0.93
CA GLN A 207 2.41 23.61 0.25
C GLN A 207 1.66 22.42 0.86
N MET A 208 1.21 21.45 0.06
CA MET A 208 0.59 20.23 0.58
C MET A 208 1.57 19.45 1.44
N LEU A 209 2.83 19.30 1.01
CA LEU A 209 3.84 18.62 1.81
C LEU A 209 4.22 19.39 3.07
N VAL A 210 4.34 20.72 2.98
CA VAL A 210 4.55 21.57 4.17
C VAL A 210 3.43 21.35 5.18
N ALA A 211 2.17 21.36 4.72
CA ALA A 211 1.02 21.07 5.57
C ALA A 211 1.06 19.65 6.15
N CYS A 212 1.43 18.64 5.36
CA CYS A 212 1.60 17.27 5.83
C CYS A 212 2.67 17.15 6.92
N PHE A 213 3.86 17.72 6.73
CA PHE A 213 4.92 17.69 7.74
C PHE A 213 4.49 18.42 9.01
N ALA A 214 3.86 19.58 8.88
CA ALA A 214 3.34 20.33 10.01
C ALA A 214 2.28 19.54 10.79
N MET A 215 1.34 18.89 10.07
CA MET A 215 0.36 17.99 10.67
C MET A 215 1.03 16.82 11.38
N LEU A 216 2.06 16.21 10.81
CA LEU A 216 2.73 15.06 11.43
C LEU A 216 3.52 15.46 12.69
N HIS A 217 4.22 16.59 12.66
CA HIS A 217 4.97 17.13 13.80
C HIS A 217 4.08 17.81 14.85
N GLY A 218 2.88 18.26 14.47
CA GLY A 218 1.98 18.96 15.38
C GLY A 218 2.36 20.41 15.59
N ILE A 219 2.98 21.00 14.57
CA ILE A 219 3.42 22.39 14.53
C ILE A 219 2.64 23.15 13.46
N GLU A 220 2.75 24.47 13.46
CA GLU A 220 2.10 25.28 12.42
C GLU A 220 2.76 25.06 11.04
N PRO A 221 1.97 25.04 9.94
CA PRO A 221 2.48 24.96 8.57
C PRO A 221 3.44 26.08 8.17
N SER A 222 3.41 27.21 8.87
CA SER A 222 4.32 28.35 8.68
C SER A 222 5.73 28.12 9.22
N CYS A 223 5.99 26.98 9.88
CA CYS A 223 7.28 26.70 10.49
C CYS A 223 8.39 26.56 9.43
N TYR A 224 9.50 27.26 9.66
CA TYR A 224 10.72 27.17 8.83
C TYR A 224 11.21 25.73 8.66
N GLU A 225 11.08 24.89 9.70
CA GLU A 225 11.52 23.49 9.64
C GLU A 225 10.76 22.67 8.59
N CYS A 226 9.45 22.89 8.42
CA CYS A 226 8.66 22.18 7.42
C CYS A 226 9.00 22.63 5.99
N THR A 227 9.26 23.92 5.80
CA THR A 227 9.65 24.47 4.49
C THR A 227 11.05 24.02 4.10
N ALA A 228 12.03 24.13 5.01
CA ALA A 228 13.40 23.64 4.79
C ALA A 228 13.42 22.14 4.42
N LYS A 229 12.59 21.33 5.09
CA LYS A 229 12.48 19.90 4.77
C LYS A 229 11.91 19.63 3.38
N VAL A 230 10.94 20.43 2.93
CA VAL A 230 10.42 20.31 1.56
C VAL A 230 11.47 20.75 0.54
N ASP A 231 12.26 21.77 0.85
CA ASP A 231 13.37 22.20 0.00
C ASP A 231 14.45 21.12 -0.13
N ASP A 232 14.78 20.41 0.97
CA ASP A 232 15.69 19.25 0.94
C ASP A 232 15.15 18.10 0.04
N ILE A 233 13.83 17.87 0.06
CA ILE A 233 13.18 16.88 -0.82
C ILE A 233 13.25 17.33 -2.28
N VAL A 234 13.04 18.61 -2.57
CA VAL A 234 13.18 19.16 -3.92
C VAL A 234 14.62 19.03 -4.40
N ALA A 235 15.61 19.34 -3.56
CA ALA A 235 17.03 19.14 -3.87
C ALA A 235 17.35 17.66 -4.13
N SER A 236 16.75 16.74 -3.37
CA SER A 236 16.89 15.29 -3.60
C SER A 236 16.29 14.87 -4.94
N LEU A 237 15.16 15.46 -5.35
CA LEU A 237 14.56 15.24 -6.67
C LEU A 237 15.47 15.78 -7.79
N HIS A 238 16.07 16.95 -7.63
CA HIS A 238 17.08 17.46 -8.59
C HIS A 238 18.24 16.49 -8.75
N SER A 239 18.83 16.04 -7.64
CA SER A 239 19.92 15.05 -7.67
C SER A 239 19.50 13.74 -8.36
N LEU A 240 18.26 13.30 -8.17
CA LEU A 240 17.75 12.12 -8.84
C LEU A 240 17.63 12.33 -10.36
N LEU A 241 17.17 13.50 -10.81
CA LEU A 241 17.07 13.81 -12.24
C LEU A 241 18.44 13.80 -12.94
N ASP A 242 19.47 14.32 -12.28
CA ASP A 242 20.83 14.33 -12.82
C ASP A 242 21.31 12.91 -13.15
N HIS A 243 20.99 11.92 -12.30
CA HIS A 243 21.35 10.52 -12.54
C HIS A 243 20.61 9.90 -13.74
N TYR A 244 19.33 10.26 -13.94
CA TYR A 244 18.53 9.75 -15.06
C TYR A 244 18.98 10.32 -16.42
N GLU A 245 19.56 11.51 -16.45
CA GLU A 245 20.10 12.10 -17.67
C GLU A 245 21.42 11.44 -18.08
N VAL A 246 22.34 11.20 -17.14
CA VAL A 246 23.61 10.51 -17.39
C VAL A 246 23.37 9.09 -17.95
N GLU A 247 22.39 8.36 -17.42
CA GLU A 247 22.00 7.04 -17.97
C GLU A 247 21.40 7.16 -19.38
N SER A 248 20.69 8.24 -19.68
CA SER A 248 20.09 8.48 -21.00
C SER A 248 21.12 8.86 -22.06
N GLU A 249 22.20 9.55 -21.69
CA GLU A 249 23.30 9.90 -22.61
C GLU A 249 24.23 8.71 -22.90
N ALA A 250 24.35 7.76 -21.96
CA ALA A 250 25.10 6.52 -22.16
C ALA A 250 24.40 5.53 -23.13
N TYR A 251 23.13 5.76 -23.46
CA TYR A 251 22.35 4.95 -24.38
C TYR A 251 22.65 5.34 -25.84
N LYS A 252 23.28 4.43 -26.61
CA LYS A 252 23.47 4.63 -28.05
C LYS A 252 22.11 4.54 -28.76
N PRO A 253 21.78 5.47 -29.67
CA PRO A 253 20.49 5.44 -30.35
C PRO A 253 20.35 4.20 -31.24
N ASP A 254 19.16 3.59 -31.25
CA ASP A 254 18.79 2.50 -32.15
C ASP A 254 18.89 2.94 -33.62
N GLU A 255 19.17 1.99 -34.53
CA GLU A 255 19.35 2.23 -35.97
C GLU A 255 18.17 2.98 -36.63
N GLU A 256 16.94 2.85 -36.11
CA GLU A 256 15.75 3.58 -36.58
C GLU A 256 15.79 5.09 -36.28
N SER A 257 16.38 5.50 -35.16
CA SER A 257 16.50 6.92 -34.77
C SER A 257 17.49 7.66 -35.67
N ILE A 258 18.54 6.97 -36.10
CA ILE A 258 19.57 7.48 -37.03
C ILE A 258 18.93 7.79 -38.40
N LEU A 259 18.04 6.91 -38.88
CA LEU A 259 17.35 7.08 -40.18
C LEU A 259 16.38 8.28 -40.20
N SER A 260 15.72 8.57 -39.09
CA SER A 260 14.86 9.76 -38.90
C SER A 260 15.67 11.05 -38.93
N THR A 261 16.81 11.07 -38.23
CA THR A 261 17.69 12.23 -38.13
C THR A 261 18.32 12.60 -39.50
N MET A 262 18.61 11.59 -40.34
CA MET A 262 19.12 11.79 -41.71
C MET A 262 18.09 12.40 -42.68
N LYS A 263 16.79 12.42 -42.35
CA LYS A 263 15.72 13.02 -43.16
C LYS A 263 15.35 14.46 -42.74
N ALA A 264 15.91 14.97 -41.64
CA ALA A 264 15.65 16.32 -41.19
C ALA A 264 16.34 17.35 -42.11
N PRO A 265 15.71 18.49 -42.44
CA PRO A 265 16.37 19.57 -43.16
C PRO A 265 17.66 20.00 -42.44
N ALA A 266 18.76 20.23 -43.16
CA ALA A 266 20.07 20.58 -42.58
C ALA A 266 20.03 21.81 -41.66
N ILE A 267 19.06 22.72 -41.86
CA ILE A 267 18.87 23.86 -40.97
C ILE A 267 18.36 23.45 -39.58
N MET A 268 17.58 22.37 -39.50
CA MET A 268 17.04 21.85 -38.23
C MET A 268 18.15 21.22 -37.39
N SER A 269 19.10 20.50 -38.01
CA SER A 269 20.24 19.91 -37.29
C SER A 269 21.22 20.98 -36.79
N VAL A 270 21.47 22.02 -37.58
CA VAL A 270 22.27 23.20 -37.15
C VAL A 270 21.57 23.93 -36.00
N PHE A 271 20.25 24.14 -36.10
CA PHE A 271 19.48 24.79 -35.05
C PHE A 271 19.46 23.95 -33.76
N GLN A 272 19.22 22.65 -33.85
CA GLN A 272 19.26 21.72 -32.70
C GLN A 272 20.63 21.73 -32.00
N ASN A 273 21.72 21.68 -32.77
CA ASN A 273 23.08 21.72 -32.22
C ASN A 273 23.39 23.07 -31.56
N SER A 274 22.93 24.18 -32.13
CA SER A 274 23.13 25.51 -31.55
C SER A 274 22.32 25.70 -30.25
N VAL A 275 21.08 25.20 -30.20
CA VAL A 275 20.24 25.24 -28.99
C VAL A 275 20.80 24.33 -27.89
N ALA A 276 21.29 23.14 -28.25
CA ALA A 276 21.93 22.22 -27.30
C ALA A 276 23.23 22.79 -26.69
N GLN A 277 23.93 23.68 -27.40
CA GLN A 277 25.12 24.37 -26.89
C GLN A 277 24.80 25.61 -26.03
N GLN A 278 23.59 26.15 -26.13
CA GLN A 278 23.19 27.37 -25.39
C GLN A 278 22.66 27.11 -23.98
N MET A 279 22.14 25.92 -23.68
CA MET A 279 21.69 25.55 -22.34
C MET A 279 22.41 24.30 -21.83
N PRO A 280 23.19 24.39 -20.74
CA PRO A 280 23.75 23.20 -20.11
C PRO A 280 22.61 22.30 -19.60
N ALA A 281 22.83 20.98 -19.68
CA ALA A 281 21.83 19.97 -19.34
C ALA A 281 21.22 20.16 -17.93
N THR A 282 22.06 20.57 -16.97
CA THR A 282 21.65 20.95 -15.60
C THR A 282 20.65 22.10 -15.55
N ALA A 283 20.81 23.13 -16.39
CA ALA A 283 19.86 24.25 -16.47
C ALA A 283 18.53 23.82 -17.10
N ARG A 284 18.55 22.84 -18.01
CA ARG A 284 17.34 22.25 -18.60
C ARG A 284 16.55 21.43 -17.57
N LEU A 285 17.23 20.59 -16.79
CA LEU A 285 16.61 19.79 -15.73
C LEU A 285 16.04 20.65 -14.61
N GLN A 286 16.79 21.67 -14.21
CA GLN A 286 16.36 22.63 -13.21
C GLN A 286 15.07 23.33 -13.66
N GLY A 287 15.05 23.82 -14.91
CA GLY A 287 13.85 24.39 -15.53
C GLY A 287 12.67 23.42 -15.65
N GLU A 288 12.91 22.12 -15.85
CA GLU A 288 11.85 21.10 -15.95
C GLU A 288 11.09 20.93 -14.62
N ILE A 289 11.81 20.82 -13.49
CA ILE A 289 11.22 20.73 -12.14
C ILE A 289 10.50 22.04 -11.79
N GLU A 290 11.15 23.17 -12.00
CA GLU A 290 10.58 24.47 -11.63
C GLU A 290 9.35 24.78 -12.47
N GLN A 291 9.37 24.49 -13.76
CA GLN A 291 8.20 24.60 -14.62
C GLN A 291 7.07 23.69 -14.12
N TYR A 292 7.35 22.42 -13.83
CA TYR A 292 6.33 21.50 -13.32
C TYR A 292 5.73 21.97 -11.99
N LEU A 293 6.54 22.45 -11.04
CA LEU A 293 6.07 22.89 -9.73
C LEU A 293 5.34 24.25 -9.77
N ASN A 294 5.56 25.04 -10.83
CA ASN A 294 4.86 26.31 -11.07
C ASN A 294 3.63 26.16 -11.98
N ASP A 295 3.52 25.04 -12.72
CA ASP A 295 2.32 24.72 -13.48
C ASP A 295 1.12 24.57 -12.53
N GLY A 296 -0.04 25.07 -12.95
CA GLY A 296 -1.24 25.07 -12.12
C GLY A 296 -1.69 23.66 -11.73
N LEU A 297 -2.33 23.55 -10.56
CA LEU A 297 -2.82 22.28 -10.03
C LEU A 297 -3.91 21.66 -10.88
N VAL A 298 -3.87 20.33 -11.00
CA VAL A 298 -4.98 19.55 -11.53
C VAL A 298 -6.09 19.45 -10.47
N PRO A 299 -7.35 19.78 -10.80
CA PRO A 299 -8.46 19.62 -9.87
C PRO A 299 -8.63 18.17 -9.39
N TYR A 300 -9.02 18.01 -8.13
CA TYR A 300 -9.32 16.70 -7.57
C TYR A 300 -10.54 16.08 -8.27
N THR A 301 -10.36 14.91 -8.87
CA THR A 301 -11.44 14.10 -9.46
C THR A 301 -11.30 12.65 -9.00
N GLU A 302 -12.43 11.99 -8.71
CA GLU A 302 -12.44 10.62 -8.19
C GLU A 302 -11.82 9.59 -9.15
N LYS A 303 -11.88 9.86 -10.45
CA LYS A 303 -11.37 8.97 -11.51
C LYS A 303 -9.99 9.38 -12.04
N PHE A 304 -9.25 10.22 -11.32
CA PHE A 304 -7.93 10.67 -11.75
C PHE A 304 -6.91 9.53 -11.72
N ASN A 305 -6.23 9.28 -12.84
CA ASN A 305 -5.10 8.37 -12.93
C ASN A 305 -3.80 9.15 -13.16
N VAL A 306 -2.94 9.15 -12.14
CA VAL A 306 -1.65 9.86 -12.16
C VAL A 306 -0.71 9.34 -13.25
N LEU A 307 -0.73 8.03 -13.55
CA LEU A 307 0.13 7.45 -14.58
C LEU A 307 -0.31 7.88 -15.98
N ASP A 308 -1.62 7.93 -16.24
CA ASP A 308 -2.15 8.39 -17.52
C ASP A 308 -1.88 9.88 -17.73
N TRP A 309 -1.94 10.68 -16.66
CA TRP A 309 -1.51 12.08 -16.72
C TRP A 309 -0.03 12.21 -17.10
N TRP A 310 0.88 11.47 -16.45
CA TRP A 310 2.30 11.49 -16.77
C TRP A 310 2.62 10.97 -18.18
N LYS A 311 1.82 10.06 -18.75
CA LYS A 311 1.97 9.64 -20.16
C LYS A 311 1.80 10.82 -21.12
N VAL A 312 0.85 11.70 -20.87
CA VAL A 312 0.58 12.89 -21.70
C VAL A 312 1.56 14.01 -21.38
N ALA A 313 1.75 14.31 -20.09
CA ALA A 313 2.63 15.38 -19.60
C ALA A 313 4.11 15.15 -19.94
N GLY A 314 4.53 13.91 -20.16
CA GLY A 314 5.91 13.59 -20.55
C GLY A 314 6.37 14.11 -21.90
N THR A 315 5.47 14.70 -22.70
CA THR A 315 5.86 15.50 -23.87
C THR A 315 6.54 16.81 -23.48
N ARG A 316 6.18 17.36 -22.31
CA ARG A 316 6.75 18.58 -21.72
C ARG A 316 7.84 18.25 -20.70
N TYR A 317 7.69 17.14 -19.98
CA TYR A 317 8.55 16.73 -18.86
C TYR A 317 9.15 15.33 -19.10
N ALA A 318 10.10 15.24 -20.02
CA ALA A 318 10.61 13.97 -20.52
C ALA A 318 11.39 13.18 -19.45
N THR A 319 12.19 13.86 -18.63
CA THR A 319 13.02 13.23 -17.60
C THR A 319 12.19 12.96 -16.35
N LEU A 320 11.38 13.93 -15.90
CA LEU A 320 10.46 13.76 -14.78
C LEU A 320 9.47 12.62 -15.01
N ARG A 321 8.99 12.42 -16.25
CA ARG A 321 8.13 11.27 -16.55
C ARG A 321 8.80 9.94 -16.23
N LYS A 322 10.10 9.79 -16.56
CA LYS A 322 10.84 8.54 -16.28
C LYS A 322 10.95 8.34 -14.77
N VAL A 323 11.32 9.39 -14.04
CA VAL A 323 11.40 9.39 -12.58
C VAL A 323 10.04 9.07 -11.94
N ALA A 324 8.97 9.73 -12.37
CA ALA A 324 7.61 9.51 -11.88
C ALA A 324 7.14 8.09 -12.13
N ARG A 325 7.38 7.54 -13.33
CA ARG A 325 7.05 6.14 -13.65
C ARG A 325 7.72 5.17 -12.69
N ASP A 326 9.01 5.36 -12.43
CA ASP A 326 9.79 4.42 -11.63
C ASP A 326 9.44 4.55 -10.13
N ILE A 327 9.22 5.77 -9.64
CA ILE A 327 8.78 6.02 -8.25
C ILE A 327 7.36 5.52 -8.00
N PHE A 328 6.41 5.77 -8.91
CA PHE A 328 5.03 5.30 -8.77
C PHE A 328 4.88 3.80 -8.96
N GLY A 329 5.85 3.14 -9.59
CA GLY A 329 5.92 1.68 -9.68
C GLY A 329 6.25 0.99 -8.36
N ILE A 330 6.73 1.74 -7.35
CA ILE A 330 7.11 1.17 -6.05
C ILE A 330 5.86 1.00 -5.19
N PRO A 331 5.53 -0.22 -4.73
CA PRO A 331 4.43 -0.39 -3.77
C PRO A 331 4.86 0.12 -2.39
N VAL A 332 3.93 0.78 -1.69
CA VAL A 332 4.15 1.27 -0.31
C VAL A 332 4.25 0.12 0.71
N THR A 333 3.79 -1.08 0.33
CA THR A 333 3.79 -2.26 1.18
C THR A 333 4.37 -3.47 0.46
N ILE A 334 5.04 -4.32 1.22
CA ILE A 334 5.43 -5.66 0.76
C ILE A 334 4.28 -6.66 0.89
N VAL A 335 3.11 -6.26 1.43
CA VAL A 335 1.97 -7.16 1.58
C VAL A 335 1.45 -7.65 0.22
N ALA A 336 1.61 -6.84 -0.83
CA ALA A 336 1.35 -7.27 -2.20
C ALA A 336 2.17 -8.53 -2.58
N SER A 337 3.46 -8.59 -2.20
CA SER A 337 4.29 -9.77 -2.45
C SER A 337 3.97 -10.90 -1.45
N GLU A 338 3.71 -10.63 -0.17
CA GLU A 338 3.25 -11.64 0.80
C GLU A 338 1.91 -12.27 0.42
N SER A 339 1.02 -11.53 -0.24
CA SER A 339 -0.24 -12.04 -0.80
C SER A 339 0.04 -12.99 -1.96
N ALA A 340 1.02 -12.69 -2.82
CA ALA A 340 1.49 -13.62 -3.85
C ALA A 340 2.04 -14.92 -3.24
N PHE A 341 2.80 -14.84 -2.15
CA PHE A 341 3.30 -16.00 -1.40
C PHE A 341 2.21 -16.73 -0.60
N SER A 342 1.22 -16.03 -0.05
CA SER A 342 0.06 -16.60 0.65
C SER A 342 -0.88 -17.31 -0.34
N THR A 343 -0.99 -16.80 -1.56
CA THR A 343 -1.62 -17.50 -2.68
C THR A 343 -0.80 -18.74 -3.07
N GLY A 344 0.52 -18.72 -2.85
CA GLY A 344 1.41 -19.86 -2.99
C GLY A 344 0.92 -21.11 -2.24
N GLY A 345 0.31 -20.98 -1.05
CA GLY A 345 -0.32 -22.10 -0.34
C GLY A 345 -1.56 -22.69 -1.03
N ARG A 346 -2.22 -21.95 -1.93
CA ARG A 346 -3.28 -22.46 -2.80
C ARG A 346 -2.75 -23.02 -4.14
N LYS A 347 -1.53 -22.63 -4.53
CA LYS A 347 -0.84 -23.07 -5.76
C LYS A 347 -0.05 -24.37 -5.52
N LEU A 348 0.62 -24.46 -4.38
CA LEU A 348 1.21 -25.67 -3.80
C LEU A 348 0.10 -26.40 -3.02
N LYS A 349 -0.79 -27.08 -3.74
CA LYS A 349 -1.73 -28.00 -3.09
C LYS A 349 -0.95 -29.12 -2.40
N GLU A 350 -1.52 -29.76 -1.38
CA GLU A 350 -0.90 -30.88 -0.63
C GLU A 350 -0.35 -32.00 -1.54
N HIS A 351 -0.97 -32.20 -2.72
CA HIS A 351 -0.55 -33.17 -3.75
C HIS A 351 0.51 -32.66 -4.74
N ARG A 352 0.90 -31.37 -4.71
CA ARG A 352 1.95 -30.75 -5.55
C ARG A 352 3.10 -30.19 -4.72
N SER A 353 3.42 -30.86 -3.61
CA SER A 353 4.48 -30.48 -2.66
C SER A 353 5.92 -30.80 -3.15
N ARG A 354 6.08 -31.43 -4.32
CA ARG A 354 7.40 -31.84 -4.89
C ARG A 354 7.88 -30.97 -6.06
N LEU A 355 7.32 -29.79 -6.27
CA LEU A 355 7.83 -28.87 -7.30
C LEU A 355 9.20 -28.33 -6.90
N THR A 356 10.12 -28.21 -7.87
CA THR A 356 11.39 -27.52 -7.64
C THR A 356 11.16 -26.01 -7.50
N SER A 357 12.12 -25.29 -6.92
CA SER A 357 12.07 -23.83 -6.81
C SER A 357 11.81 -23.16 -8.17
N ASP A 358 12.51 -23.61 -9.22
CA ASP A 358 12.40 -23.06 -10.56
C ASP A 358 11.00 -23.24 -11.16
N MET A 359 10.40 -24.42 -10.95
CA MET A 359 9.04 -24.69 -11.42
C MET A 359 7.99 -23.87 -10.67
N VAL A 360 8.21 -23.61 -9.37
CA VAL A 360 7.34 -22.71 -8.59
C VAL A 360 7.45 -21.28 -9.12
N GLU A 361 8.66 -20.79 -9.39
CA GLU A 361 8.89 -19.46 -9.95
C GLU A 361 8.21 -19.30 -11.31
N VAL A 362 8.45 -20.22 -12.24
CA VAL A 362 7.84 -20.20 -13.59
C VAL A 362 6.31 -20.17 -13.50
N LEU A 363 5.72 -20.99 -12.63
CA LEU A 363 4.26 -21.01 -12.44
C LEU A 363 3.74 -19.70 -11.84
N MET A 364 4.46 -19.11 -10.89
CA MET A 364 4.09 -17.83 -10.28
C MET A 364 4.15 -16.69 -11.29
N CYS A 365 5.25 -16.58 -12.05
CA CYS A 365 5.45 -15.55 -13.07
C CYS A 365 4.47 -15.69 -14.23
N SER A 366 4.31 -16.90 -14.78
CA SER A 366 3.40 -17.15 -15.91
C SER A 366 1.95 -16.80 -15.56
N GLN A 367 1.51 -17.13 -14.35
CA GLN A 367 0.18 -16.76 -13.88
C GLN A 367 -0.02 -15.26 -13.79
N ASP A 368 0.97 -14.55 -13.24
CA ASP A 368 0.88 -13.09 -13.07
C ASP A 368 0.86 -12.38 -14.44
N TRP A 369 1.71 -12.81 -15.37
CA TRP A 369 1.72 -12.31 -16.74
C TRP A 369 0.40 -12.56 -17.47
N LEU A 370 -0.16 -13.77 -17.37
CA LEU A 370 -1.46 -14.09 -17.97
C LEU A 370 -2.57 -13.22 -17.36
N ARG A 371 -2.60 -13.08 -16.04
CA ARG A 371 -3.58 -12.22 -15.36
C ARG A 371 -3.49 -10.77 -15.82
N ASN A 372 -2.28 -10.23 -15.94
CA ASN A 372 -2.09 -8.86 -16.40
C ASN A 372 -2.44 -8.69 -17.88
N LYS A 373 -2.14 -9.67 -18.74
CA LYS A 373 -2.47 -9.65 -20.17
C LYS A 373 -3.99 -9.67 -20.42
N TYR A 374 -4.74 -10.38 -19.59
CA TYR A 374 -6.20 -10.53 -19.75
C TYR A 374 -7.03 -9.67 -18.79
N LYS A 375 -6.40 -8.80 -18.00
CA LYS A 375 -7.05 -7.96 -16.99
C LYS A 375 -8.14 -7.06 -17.57
N ASP A 376 -7.98 -6.64 -18.83
CA ASP A 376 -8.95 -5.80 -19.55
C ASP A 376 -9.89 -6.59 -20.47
N ALA A 377 -9.67 -7.91 -20.62
CA ALA A 377 -10.40 -8.77 -21.57
C ALA A 377 -11.47 -9.66 -20.91
N TYR A 378 -11.37 -9.95 -19.60
CA TYR A 378 -12.31 -10.84 -18.92
C TYR A 378 -12.69 -10.30 -17.52
N THR A 379 -13.95 -9.90 -17.38
CA THR A 379 -14.57 -9.46 -16.12
C THR A 379 -15.19 -10.61 -15.31
N GLY A 380 -15.08 -11.85 -15.78
CA GLY A 380 -15.51 -13.06 -15.07
C GLY A 380 -14.33 -13.84 -14.50
N GLU A 381 -14.55 -14.63 -13.45
CA GLU A 381 -13.56 -15.51 -12.78
C GLU A 381 -12.97 -16.56 -13.74
N ALA A 382 -12.14 -16.15 -14.70
CA ALA A 382 -11.28 -17.07 -15.44
C ALA A 382 -10.15 -17.49 -14.50
N SER A 383 -10.28 -18.67 -13.92
CA SER A 383 -9.22 -19.25 -13.11
C SER A 383 -7.99 -19.51 -13.99
N PHE A 384 -6.80 -19.32 -13.43
CA PHE A 384 -5.55 -19.70 -14.08
C PHE A 384 -5.56 -21.14 -14.62
N TRP A 385 -6.32 -22.05 -13.98
CA TRP A 385 -6.46 -23.43 -14.40
C TRP A 385 -7.28 -23.61 -15.67
N THR A 386 -8.29 -22.77 -15.90
CA THR A 386 -9.07 -22.81 -17.14
C THR A 386 -8.18 -22.39 -18.31
N CYS A 387 -7.43 -21.30 -18.15
CA CYS A 387 -6.51 -20.84 -19.18
C CYS A 387 -5.34 -21.82 -19.43
N LEU A 388 -4.85 -22.49 -18.38
CA LEU A 388 -3.79 -23.50 -18.50
C LEU A 388 -4.31 -24.81 -19.11
N GLN A 389 -5.57 -25.16 -18.84
CA GLN A 389 -6.24 -26.28 -19.48
C GLN A 389 -6.50 -26.01 -20.97
N ASP A 390 -6.94 -24.81 -21.34
CA ASP A 390 -7.08 -24.40 -22.75
C ASP A 390 -5.74 -24.46 -23.50
N ILE A 391 -4.65 -24.04 -22.86
CA ILE A 391 -3.29 -24.16 -23.43
C ILE A 391 -2.87 -25.63 -23.54
N GLN A 392 -3.20 -26.46 -22.55
CA GLN A 392 -2.83 -27.86 -22.53
C GLN A 392 -3.64 -28.68 -23.55
N GLU A 393 -4.91 -28.34 -23.77
CA GLU A 393 -5.78 -28.89 -24.82
C GLU A 393 -5.30 -28.42 -26.21
N GLY A 394 -4.95 -27.14 -26.38
CA GLY A 394 -4.40 -26.63 -27.63
C GLY A 394 -3.02 -27.20 -28.01
N ILE A 395 -2.20 -27.62 -27.04
CA ILE A 395 -0.94 -28.33 -27.29
C ILE A 395 -1.18 -29.80 -27.71
N GLN A 396 -2.25 -30.44 -27.22
CA GLN A 396 -2.63 -31.79 -27.63
C GLN A 396 -3.17 -31.82 -29.07
N ASP A 397 -3.88 -30.78 -29.49
CA ASP A 397 -4.36 -30.64 -30.87
C ASP A 397 -3.25 -30.38 -31.90
N LEU A 398 -2.07 -29.93 -31.46
CA LEU A 398 -0.87 -29.76 -32.28
C LEU A 398 0.02 -31.02 -32.33
N ALA A 399 -0.33 -32.06 -31.57
CA ALA A 399 0.41 -33.31 -31.47
C ALA A 399 -0.18 -34.45 -32.34
N VAL A 400 -1.03 -34.13 -33.32
CA VAL A 400 -1.56 -35.07 -34.33
C VAL A 400 -0.89 -34.88 -35.67
#